data_AF-A0A7G6A5M5-F1
#
_entry.id   AF-A0A7G6A5M5-F1
#
_cell.length_a   1.000
_cell.length_b   1.000
_cell.length_c   1.000
_cell.angle_alpha   90.00
_cell.angle_beta   90.00
_cell.angle_gamma   90.00
#
_symmetry.space_group_name_H-M   'P 1'
#
loop_
_entity.id
_entity.type
_entity.pdbx_description
1 polymer ?
#
loop_
_entity_poly.entity_id
_entity_poly.type
_entity_poly.pdbx_seq_one_letter_code
_entity_poly.pdbx_strand_id
1 'polypeptide(L)'
;MMKLAAFLFAVASCCNAQAACSTAIPLQGAVNVKQCDPASGQCRRADEVLQEYMRAVPDDGPEVLSIASHSSPWHLYDQDYRILDIDEVAAMVSQQGSNFKRVDLVASWSDAAPAPGSRSLAQKLSAALGGKPVTGQDGFVWISQNGALRTTHQAFTARLSGPYWVGKNEDVMASLVAGWAIDLEARFKETRDAAGLLQVAAAKEIFMLCPESALESYEESAALNNPVAAYNAAIIRLERKQPGDVAAAMKLLKQAAAQGDKKAEKKLTSLASISGAN
;
A
#
# COMPACT_ATOMS: atom_id res chain seq x y z
N MET A 1 39.81 0.78 -46.01
CA MET A 1 39.45 -0.51 -45.36
C MET A 1 39.73 -0.37 -43.87
N MET A 2 38.82 -0.91 -43.04
CA MET A 2 38.98 -1.34 -41.64
C MET A 2 38.05 -0.66 -40.61
N LYS A 3 36.93 -1.38 -40.39
CA LYS A 3 36.24 -1.72 -39.13
C LYS A 3 35.46 -0.63 -38.37
N LEU A 4 34.22 -0.45 -38.81
CA LEU A 4 33.08 -0.08 -37.97
C LEU A 4 32.68 -1.34 -37.16
N ALA A 5 32.95 -1.37 -35.85
CA ALA A 5 32.57 -2.47 -34.98
C ALA A 5 31.44 -2.03 -34.04
N ALA A 6 30.34 -2.76 -34.16
CA ALA A 6 29.07 -2.67 -33.45
C ALA A 6 29.17 -2.34 -31.95
N PHE A 7 28.51 -1.24 -31.56
CA PHE A 7 27.99 -1.03 -30.21
C PHE A 7 26.50 -1.36 -30.24
N LEU A 8 26.17 -2.63 -29.99
CA LEU A 8 24.77 -3.09 -29.96
C LEU A 8 24.62 -4.26 -28.99
N PHE A 9 24.96 -4.04 -27.72
CA PHE A 9 24.63 -4.96 -26.63
C PHE A 9 24.35 -4.16 -25.35
N ALA A 10 23.22 -4.49 -24.70
CA ALA A 10 22.73 -4.07 -23.38
C ALA A 10 21.57 -3.06 -23.29
N VAL A 11 20.51 -3.21 -24.10
CA VAL A 11 19.16 -2.66 -23.75
C VAL A 11 18.13 -3.76 -23.44
N ALA A 12 18.48 -5.04 -23.62
CA ALA A 12 17.52 -6.15 -23.48
C ALA A 12 17.23 -6.61 -22.03
N SER A 13 18.03 -6.21 -21.03
CA SER A 13 17.86 -6.68 -19.65
C SER A 13 16.88 -5.85 -18.80
N CYS A 14 16.36 -4.72 -19.31
CA CYS A 14 15.38 -3.91 -18.58
C CYS A 14 13.92 -4.35 -18.82
N CYS A 15 13.64 -5.14 -19.86
CA CYS A 15 12.27 -5.50 -20.21
C CYS A 15 11.63 -6.51 -19.25
N ASN A 16 12.40 -7.40 -18.62
CA ASN A 16 11.85 -8.45 -17.76
C ASN A 16 11.38 -7.92 -16.39
N ALA A 17 12.03 -6.88 -15.85
CA ALA A 17 11.62 -6.28 -14.58
C ALA A 17 10.34 -5.43 -14.71
N GLN A 18 10.08 -4.87 -15.90
CA GLN A 18 8.85 -4.11 -16.17
C GLN A 18 7.61 -4.99 -16.35
N ALA A 19 7.77 -6.28 -16.72
CA ALA A 19 6.65 -7.19 -16.93
C ALA A 19 5.94 -7.58 -15.61
N ALA A 20 6.67 -7.60 -14.48
CA ALA A 20 6.11 -8.02 -13.19
C ALA A 20 5.25 -6.95 -12.50
N CYS A 21 5.37 -5.68 -12.91
CA CYS A 21 4.68 -4.54 -12.29
C CYS A 21 3.82 -3.79 -13.32
N SER A 22 3.05 -4.51 -14.15
CA SER A 22 2.08 -3.86 -15.03
C SER A 22 0.92 -3.30 -14.20
N THR A 23 0.72 -1.98 -14.29
CA THR A 23 -0.42 -1.28 -13.67
C THR A 23 -1.24 -0.58 -14.75
N ALA A 24 -2.56 -0.61 -14.61
CA ALA A 24 -3.48 0.14 -15.47
C ALA A 24 -3.56 1.62 -15.09
N ILE A 25 -2.92 2.02 -13.98
CA ILE A 25 -2.89 3.39 -13.48
C ILE A 25 -2.05 4.27 -14.39
N PRO A 26 -2.56 5.44 -14.84
CA PRO A 26 -1.83 6.33 -15.74
C PRO A 26 -0.74 7.08 -14.98
N LEU A 27 0.46 6.48 -14.92
CA LEU A 27 1.64 7.11 -14.33
C LEU A 27 2.44 7.89 -15.38
N GLN A 28 2.94 9.07 -15.01
CA GLN A 28 3.70 9.94 -15.91
C GLN A 28 4.75 10.78 -15.19
N GLY A 29 5.88 11.02 -15.86
CA GLY A 29 6.93 11.91 -15.35
C GLY A 29 7.68 11.37 -14.13
N ALA A 30 8.43 12.27 -13.50
CA ALA A 30 9.25 11.96 -12.33
C ALA A 30 9.14 13.07 -11.29
N VAL A 31 9.22 12.70 -10.01
CA VAL A 31 9.35 13.64 -8.89
C VAL A 31 10.68 13.39 -8.19
N ASN A 32 11.38 14.45 -7.83
CA ASN A 32 12.57 14.38 -6.99
C ASN A 32 12.17 14.66 -5.53
N VAL A 33 12.34 13.66 -4.66
CA VAL A 33 12.11 13.81 -3.22
C VAL A 33 13.43 14.16 -2.57
N LYS A 34 13.51 15.38 -2.06
CA LYS A 34 14.65 15.81 -1.27
C LYS A 34 14.69 14.98 0.02
N GLN A 35 15.81 14.31 0.26
CA GLN A 35 16.09 13.71 1.55
C GLN A 35 16.94 14.64 2.39
N CYS A 36 16.56 14.78 3.65
CA CYS A 36 17.30 15.52 4.63
C CYS A 36 18.35 14.61 5.29
N ASP A 37 19.60 15.06 5.39
CA ASP A 37 20.66 14.28 6.05
C ASP A 37 20.50 14.34 7.58
N PRO A 38 20.17 13.22 8.27
CA PRO A 38 19.96 13.22 9.72
C PRO A 38 21.17 13.74 10.51
N ALA A 39 22.39 13.68 9.96
CA ALA A 39 23.59 14.23 10.61
C ALA A 39 23.55 15.77 10.74
N SER A 40 22.71 16.46 9.97
CA SER A 40 22.55 17.92 10.04
C SER A 40 21.82 18.42 11.29
N GLY A 41 21.14 17.54 12.04
CA GLY A 41 20.38 17.89 13.24
C GLY A 41 19.06 18.66 12.98
N GLN A 42 18.72 18.94 11.71
CA GLN A 42 17.49 19.66 11.33
C GLN A 42 16.44 18.76 10.66
N CYS A 43 16.72 17.47 10.56
CA CYS A 43 15.87 16.49 9.89
C CYS A 43 14.99 15.75 10.88
N ARG A 44 13.79 15.42 10.44
CA ARG A 44 12.83 14.63 11.21
C ARG A 44 12.44 13.39 10.43
N ARG A 45 12.08 12.32 11.13
CA ARG A 45 11.63 11.11 10.46
C ARG A 45 10.27 11.37 9.79
N ALA A 46 10.11 10.88 8.57
CA ALA A 46 8.92 11.18 7.79
C ALA A 46 7.62 10.62 8.39
N ASP A 47 7.67 9.54 9.15
CA ASP A 47 6.52 8.97 9.87
C ASP A 47 6.02 9.88 10.99
N GLU A 48 6.93 10.46 11.77
CA GLU A 48 6.59 11.45 12.81
C GLU A 48 5.99 12.72 12.18
N VAL A 49 6.61 13.20 11.11
CA VAL A 49 6.13 14.40 10.39
C VAL A 49 4.78 14.14 9.73
N LEU A 50 4.58 12.96 9.13
CA LEU A 50 3.29 12.56 8.56
C LEU A 50 2.20 12.58 9.63
N GLN A 51 2.46 12.00 10.80
CA GLN A 51 1.48 11.99 11.89
C GLN A 51 1.16 13.41 12.38
N GLU A 52 2.17 14.27 12.52
CA GLU A 52 1.97 15.68 12.91
C GLU A 52 1.13 16.43 11.89
N TYR A 53 1.47 16.33 10.61
CA TYR A 53 0.79 17.06 9.55
C TYR A 53 -0.64 16.55 9.33
N MET A 54 -0.88 15.25 9.51
CA MET A 54 -2.23 14.70 9.47
C MET A 54 -3.13 15.22 10.60
N ARG A 55 -2.58 15.54 11.77
CA ARG A 55 -3.34 16.23 12.85
C ARG A 55 -3.63 17.69 12.54
N ALA A 56 -2.90 18.29 11.60
CA ALA A 56 -3.10 19.66 11.14
C ALA A 56 -4.09 19.76 9.96
N VAL A 57 -4.56 18.63 9.40
CA VAL A 57 -5.62 18.63 8.39
C VAL A 57 -6.85 19.33 8.96
N PRO A 58 -7.36 20.38 8.30
CA PRO A 58 -8.53 21.10 8.80
C PRO A 58 -9.72 20.17 9.05
N ASP A 59 -10.39 20.38 10.17
CA ASP A 59 -11.67 19.74 10.44
C ASP A 59 -12.74 20.42 9.56
N ASP A 60 -13.29 19.67 8.59
CA ASP A 60 -14.39 20.12 7.73
C ASP A 60 -15.75 20.12 8.46
N GLY A 61 -15.73 19.94 9.77
CA GLY A 61 -16.89 19.95 10.65
C GLY A 61 -17.56 18.58 10.75
N PRO A 62 -18.64 18.48 11.56
CA PRO A 62 -19.26 17.20 11.92
C PRO A 62 -19.94 16.48 10.74
N GLU A 63 -20.05 17.13 9.58
CA GLU A 63 -20.66 16.56 8.38
C GLU A 63 -19.68 15.71 7.55
N VAL A 64 -18.38 15.75 7.85
CA VAL A 64 -17.32 15.03 7.13
C VAL A 64 -16.56 14.14 8.10
N LEU A 65 -16.46 12.85 7.78
CA LEU A 65 -15.57 11.93 8.49
C LEU A 65 -14.30 11.71 7.66
N SER A 66 -13.18 12.25 8.12
CA SER A 66 -11.88 12.05 7.47
C SER A 66 -11.18 10.81 7.99
N ILE A 67 -10.71 9.94 7.08
CA ILE A 67 -9.99 8.71 7.41
C ILE A 67 -8.63 8.75 6.71
N ALA A 68 -7.56 8.66 7.49
CA ALA A 68 -6.20 8.60 6.99
C ALA A 68 -5.69 7.16 7.01
N SER A 69 -5.13 6.70 5.90
CA SER A 69 -4.57 5.35 5.79
C SER A 69 -3.49 5.32 4.71
N HIS A 70 -2.51 4.44 4.88
CA HIS A 70 -1.73 4.02 3.72
C HIS A 70 -2.60 3.19 2.78
N SER A 71 -2.36 3.31 1.48
CA SER A 71 -3.11 2.55 0.47
C SER A 71 -2.35 2.43 -0.84
N SER A 72 -2.81 1.44 -1.60
CA SER A 72 -2.60 1.27 -3.03
C SER A 72 -3.98 1.37 -3.72
N PRO A 73 -4.08 1.31 -5.06
CA PRO A 73 -5.36 1.12 -5.74
C PRO A 73 -6.13 -0.15 -5.32
N TRP A 74 -5.43 -1.15 -4.75
CA TRP A 74 -5.98 -2.45 -4.41
C TRP A 74 -6.46 -2.53 -2.97
N HIS A 75 -5.70 -1.97 -2.02
CA HIS A 75 -5.91 -2.19 -0.59
C HIS A 75 -5.67 -0.94 0.28
N LEU A 76 -6.38 -0.89 1.41
CA LEU A 76 -6.10 -0.03 2.57
C LEU A 76 -5.26 -0.81 3.58
N TYR A 77 -4.43 -0.10 4.36
CA TYR A 77 -3.50 -0.69 5.31
C TYR A 77 -3.64 -0.09 6.70
N ASP A 78 -3.66 -0.93 7.73
CA ASP A 78 -3.50 -0.47 9.11
C ASP A 78 -2.03 -0.16 9.46
N GLN A 79 -1.81 0.27 10.70
CA GLN A 79 -0.49 0.62 11.23
C GLN A 79 0.52 -0.54 11.25
N ASP A 80 0.04 -1.80 11.22
CA ASP A 80 0.88 -2.99 11.19
C ASP A 80 1.13 -3.46 9.74
N TYR A 81 0.78 -2.63 8.75
CA TYR A 81 0.78 -2.95 7.34
C TYR A 81 -0.09 -4.16 6.98
N ARG A 82 -1.15 -4.40 7.76
CA ARG A 82 -2.15 -5.41 7.39
C ARG A 82 -3.15 -4.82 6.42
N ILE A 83 -3.50 -5.61 5.40
CA ILE A 83 -4.59 -5.28 4.49
C ILE A 83 -5.92 -5.22 5.27
N LEU A 84 -6.64 -4.11 5.12
CA LEU A 84 -7.97 -3.90 5.66
C LEU A 84 -9.03 -4.31 4.63
N ASP A 85 -9.95 -5.19 5.04
CA ASP A 85 -11.13 -5.51 4.25
C ASP A 85 -12.07 -4.29 4.21
N ILE A 86 -12.66 -3.97 3.06
CA ILE A 86 -13.54 -2.81 2.92
C ILE A 86 -14.75 -2.90 3.87
N ASP A 87 -15.28 -4.10 4.09
CA ASP A 87 -16.40 -4.29 5.03
C ASP A 87 -15.96 -4.03 6.48
N GLU A 88 -14.70 -4.29 6.81
CA GLU A 88 -14.11 -3.95 8.09
C GLU A 88 -14.03 -2.43 8.27
N VAL A 89 -13.54 -1.72 7.24
CA VAL A 89 -13.47 -0.25 7.24
C VAL A 89 -14.87 0.35 7.35
N ALA A 90 -15.85 -0.15 6.60
CA ALA A 90 -17.24 0.31 6.67
C ALA A 90 -17.85 0.11 8.07
N ALA A 91 -17.53 -1.00 8.74
CA ALA A 91 -17.95 -1.24 10.11
C ALA A 91 -17.31 -0.24 11.09
N MET A 92 -16.01 0.05 10.96
CA MET A 92 -15.33 1.06 11.78
C MET A 92 -15.91 2.46 11.58
N VAL A 93 -16.24 2.81 10.34
CA VAL A 93 -16.89 4.08 9.97
C VAL A 93 -18.27 4.19 10.61
N SER A 94 -19.06 3.12 10.55
CA SER A 94 -20.40 3.08 11.13
C SER A 94 -20.40 3.23 12.65
N GLN A 95 -19.32 2.82 13.33
CA GLN A 95 -19.14 3.01 14.76
C GLN A 95 -18.89 4.48 15.16
N GLN A 96 -18.49 5.34 14.23
CA GLN A 96 -18.34 6.79 14.47
C GLN A 96 -19.70 7.52 14.53
N GLY A 97 -20.81 6.81 14.28
CA GLY A 97 -22.18 7.34 14.30
C GLY A 97 -22.72 7.63 12.91
N SER A 98 -23.84 8.34 12.83
CA SER A 98 -24.55 8.60 11.56
C SER A 98 -24.57 10.07 11.14
N ASN A 99 -23.94 10.94 11.92
CA ASN A 99 -24.07 12.40 11.76
C ASN A 99 -23.29 12.98 10.57
N PHE A 100 -22.32 12.24 10.04
CA PHE A 100 -21.56 12.65 8.86
C PHE A 100 -22.34 12.35 7.57
N LYS A 101 -22.28 13.31 6.64
CA LYS A 101 -22.90 13.24 5.31
C LYS A 101 -21.99 12.56 4.29
N ARG A 102 -20.67 12.66 4.44
CA ARG A 102 -19.68 12.01 3.57
C ARG A 102 -18.46 11.54 4.34
N VAL A 103 -17.67 10.68 3.70
CA VAL A 103 -16.37 10.22 4.19
C VAL A 103 -15.28 10.71 3.23
N ASP A 104 -14.22 11.31 3.77
CA ASP A 104 -13.06 11.74 2.98
C ASP A 104 -11.89 10.80 3.31
N LEU A 105 -11.52 9.97 2.35
CA LEU A 105 -10.46 8.98 2.47
C LEU A 105 -9.13 9.60 2.02
N VAL A 106 -8.32 10.02 2.98
CA VAL A 106 -6.97 10.55 2.77
C VAL A 106 -6.00 9.38 2.65
N ALA A 107 -6.02 8.74 1.47
CA ALA A 107 -5.24 7.56 1.18
C ALA A 107 -4.85 7.55 -0.30
N SER A 108 -3.57 7.33 -0.61
CA SER A 108 -3.03 7.40 -1.99
C SER A 108 -3.73 6.44 -2.94
N TRP A 109 -4.12 6.93 -4.12
CA TRP A 109 -4.80 6.15 -5.15
C TRP A 109 -6.15 5.52 -4.75
N SER A 110 -6.74 5.95 -3.64
CA SER A 110 -8.02 5.39 -3.18
C SER A 110 -9.21 5.71 -4.07
N ASP A 111 -9.12 6.74 -4.92
CA ASP A 111 -10.13 7.03 -5.94
C ASP A 111 -9.85 6.38 -7.31
N ALA A 112 -8.69 5.75 -7.46
CA ALA A 112 -8.32 5.08 -8.70
C ALA A 112 -8.75 3.61 -8.71
N ALA A 113 -9.31 3.16 -9.83
CA ALA A 113 -9.63 1.76 -10.03
C ALA A 113 -8.36 0.97 -10.42
N PRO A 114 -8.07 -0.18 -9.78
CA PRO A 114 -6.86 -0.97 -10.07
C PRO A 114 -6.83 -1.57 -11.47
N ALA A 115 -7.99 -1.77 -12.09
CA ALA A 115 -8.14 -2.31 -13.44
C ALA A 115 -9.38 -1.74 -14.15
N PRO A 116 -9.41 -1.74 -15.50
CA PRO A 116 -10.60 -1.35 -16.26
C PRO A 116 -11.85 -2.14 -15.81
N GLY A 117 -12.96 -1.43 -15.57
CA GLY A 117 -14.22 -2.04 -15.13
C GLY A 117 -14.29 -2.46 -13.66
N SER A 118 -13.21 -2.29 -12.89
CA SER A 118 -13.23 -2.46 -11.43
C SER A 118 -13.64 -1.17 -10.71
N ARG A 119 -14.01 -1.28 -9.43
CA ARG A 119 -14.32 -0.14 -8.56
C ARG A 119 -13.09 0.32 -7.79
N SER A 120 -12.95 1.63 -7.59
CA SER A 120 -11.94 2.20 -6.68
C SER A 120 -12.23 1.84 -5.22
N LEU A 121 -11.26 2.03 -4.32
CA LEU A 121 -11.46 1.81 -2.88
C LEU A 121 -12.57 2.71 -2.32
N ALA A 122 -12.62 3.98 -2.73
CA ALA A 122 -13.67 4.92 -2.35
C ALA A 122 -15.06 4.42 -2.80
N GLN A 123 -15.18 3.93 -4.03
CA GLN A 123 -16.44 3.36 -4.54
C GLN A 123 -16.83 2.06 -3.82
N LYS A 124 -15.87 1.18 -3.52
CA LYS A 124 -16.12 -0.04 -2.72
C LYS A 124 -16.64 0.33 -1.33
N LEU A 125 -15.98 1.28 -0.65
CA LEU A 125 -16.39 1.74 0.67
C LEU A 125 -17.76 2.42 0.65
N SER A 126 -18.04 3.26 -0.36
CA SER A 126 -19.36 3.88 -0.53
C SER A 126 -20.46 2.83 -0.65
N ALA A 127 -20.23 1.79 -1.46
CA ALA A 127 -21.19 0.69 -1.59
C ALA A 127 -21.40 -0.06 -0.27
N ALA A 128 -20.33 -0.35 0.49
CA ALA A 128 -20.40 -0.99 1.80
C ALA A 128 -21.12 -0.12 2.85
N LEU A 129 -21.11 1.21 2.68
CA LEU A 129 -21.84 2.18 3.50
C LEU A 129 -23.25 2.50 2.96
N GLY A 130 -23.82 1.63 2.11
CA GLY A 130 -25.17 1.81 1.58
C GLY A 130 -25.32 2.97 0.61
N GLY A 131 -24.26 3.31 -0.13
CA GLY A 131 -24.24 4.40 -1.10
C GLY A 131 -23.92 5.77 -0.51
N LYS A 132 -23.52 5.85 0.77
CA LYS A 132 -23.05 7.11 1.37
C LYS A 132 -21.85 7.65 0.58
N PRO A 133 -21.78 8.95 0.27
CA PRO A 133 -20.66 9.52 -0.48
C PRO A 133 -19.31 9.27 0.21
N VAL A 134 -18.34 8.80 -0.57
CA VAL A 134 -16.94 8.64 -0.16
C VAL A 134 -16.07 9.26 -1.24
N THR A 135 -15.20 10.19 -0.84
CA THR A 135 -14.19 10.80 -1.72
C THR A 135 -12.82 10.19 -1.42
N GLY A 136 -12.10 9.75 -2.45
CA GLY A 136 -10.72 9.28 -2.32
C GLY A 136 -9.71 10.27 -2.89
N GLN A 137 -8.46 9.81 -3.00
CA GLN A 137 -7.38 10.56 -3.63
C GLN A 137 -6.97 9.89 -4.95
N ASP A 138 -6.83 10.67 -6.01
CA ASP A 138 -6.28 10.23 -7.29
C ASP A 138 -4.80 10.64 -7.38
N GLY A 139 -3.91 9.68 -7.15
CA GLY A 139 -2.46 9.88 -7.11
C GLY A 139 -1.83 9.62 -5.74
N PHE A 140 -0.52 9.75 -5.70
CA PHE A 140 0.27 9.73 -4.47
C PHE A 140 0.01 10.98 -3.64
N VAL A 141 -0.41 10.80 -2.40
CA VAL A 141 -0.74 11.90 -1.49
C VAL A 141 0.53 12.53 -0.92
N TRP A 142 0.56 13.86 -0.99
CA TRP A 142 1.49 14.72 -0.30
C TRP A 142 0.74 15.58 0.70
N ILE A 143 1.32 15.73 1.89
CA ILE A 143 0.74 16.54 2.96
C ILE A 143 1.76 17.60 3.36
N SER A 144 1.33 18.85 3.38
CA SER A 144 2.11 19.99 3.86
C SER A 144 1.96 20.18 5.37
N GLN A 145 2.78 21.06 5.94
CA GLN A 145 2.79 21.31 7.39
C GLN A 145 1.45 21.79 7.97
N ASN A 146 0.67 22.52 7.18
CA ASN A 146 -0.66 22.98 7.57
C ASN A 146 -1.79 21.98 7.21
N GLY A 147 -1.43 20.73 6.91
CA GLY A 147 -2.38 19.68 6.54
C GLY A 147 -2.98 19.81 5.15
N ALA A 148 -2.50 20.71 4.30
CA ALA A 148 -3.00 20.80 2.93
C ALA A 148 -2.56 19.58 2.13
N LEU A 149 -3.49 19.05 1.34
CA LEU A 149 -3.31 17.85 0.54
C LEU A 149 -3.06 18.23 -0.92
N ARG A 150 -2.15 17.51 -1.58
CA ARG A 150 -2.03 17.49 -3.05
C ARG A 150 -1.65 16.09 -3.50
N THR A 151 -1.92 15.76 -4.76
CA THR A 151 -1.54 14.48 -5.35
C THR A 151 -0.55 14.63 -6.49
N THR A 152 0.17 13.55 -6.77
CA THR A 152 1.03 13.43 -7.96
C THR A 152 0.87 12.04 -8.59
N HIS A 153 1.04 11.96 -9.91
CA HIS A 153 0.91 10.72 -10.70
C HIS A 153 2.25 10.23 -11.24
N GLN A 154 3.34 10.42 -10.50
CA GLN A 154 4.68 10.15 -11.00
C GLN A 154 4.92 8.68 -11.32
N ALA A 155 5.54 8.42 -12.47
CA ALA A 155 6.01 7.08 -12.83
C ALA A 155 7.34 6.74 -12.13
N PHE A 156 8.11 7.76 -11.75
CA PHE A 156 9.40 7.59 -11.09
C PHE A 156 9.57 8.57 -9.93
N THR A 157 10.14 8.08 -8.83
CA THR A 157 10.48 8.90 -7.65
C THR A 157 11.99 8.85 -7.45
N ALA A 158 12.69 9.93 -7.81
CA ALA A 158 14.12 10.07 -7.55
C ALA A 158 14.34 10.43 -6.08
N ARG A 159 15.19 9.68 -5.38
CA ARG A 159 15.55 9.93 -3.99
C ARG A 159 16.88 9.29 -3.63
N LEU A 160 17.43 9.69 -2.49
CA LEU A 160 18.49 8.93 -1.82
C LEU A 160 17.91 7.68 -1.14
N SER A 161 18.71 6.62 -1.05
CA SER A 161 18.29 5.35 -0.44
C SER A 161 18.29 5.40 1.08
N GLY A 162 17.58 4.47 1.71
CA GLY A 162 17.46 4.35 3.16
C GLY A 162 16.23 5.06 3.74
N PRO A 163 16.15 5.18 5.08
CA PRO A 163 15.00 5.74 5.77
C PRO A 163 14.63 7.14 5.26
N TYR A 164 13.34 7.45 5.23
CA TYR A 164 12.86 8.72 4.72
C TYR A 164 12.90 9.81 5.81
N TRP A 165 13.74 10.83 5.59
CA TRP A 165 13.90 12.00 6.46
C TRP A 165 13.51 13.27 5.72
N VAL A 166 12.79 14.14 6.42
CA VAL A 166 12.17 15.36 5.86
C VAL A 166 12.79 16.58 6.52
N GLY A 167 13.08 17.60 5.72
CA GLY A 167 13.55 18.88 6.22
C GLY A 167 12.43 19.72 6.84
N LYS A 168 12.80 20.81 7.49
CA LYS A 168 11.83 21.75 8.05
C LYS A 168 10.93 22.34 6.94
N ASN A 169 9.61 22.32 7.18
CA ASN A 169 8.57 22.86 6.30
C ASN A 169 8.47 22.19 4.92
N GLU A 170 9.05 21.00 4.72
CA GLU A 170 8.89 20.25 3.48
C GLU A 170 7.63 19.37 3.53
N ASP A 171 6.98 19.19 2.39
CA ASP A 171 5.83 18.28 2.24
C ASP A 171 6.28 16.82 2.39
N VAL A 172 5.39 15.99 2.95
CA VAL A 172 5.63 14.55 3.10
C VAL A 172 4.81 13.76 2.09
N MET A 173 5.47 12.94 1.27
CA MET A 173 4.82 11.95 0.42
C MET A 173 4.45 10.72 1.27
N ALA A 174 3.16 10.53 1.53
CA ALA A 174 2.66 9.51 2.46
C ALA A 174 3.06 8.09 2.05
N SER A 175 3.05 7.76 0.75
CA SER A 175 3.44 6.42 0.28
C SER A 175 4.93 6.14 0.45
N LEU A 176 5.81 7.15 0.40
CA LEU A 176 7.25 6.94 0.63
C LEU A 176 7.58 6.67 2.11
N VAL A 177 6.73 7.13 3.03
CA VAL A 177 6.84 6.77 4.47
C VAL A 177 6.73 5.25 4.67
N ALA A 178 5.85 4.58 3.91
CA ALA A 178 5.84 3.11 3.84
C ALA A 178 6.94 2.57 2.91
N GLY A 179 7.26 3.31 1.84
CA GLY A 179 8.09 2.90 0.71
C GLY A 179 9.59 2.68 1.00
N TRP A 180 10.15 3.32 2.03
CA TRP A 180 11.61 3.35 2.21
C TRP A 180 12.25 1.96 2.42
N ALA A 181 11.48 1.00 2.95
CA ALA A 181 11.96 -0.34 3.27
C ALA A 181 12.45 -1.15 2.05
N ILE A 182 11.99 -0.80 0.83
CA ILE A 182 12.36 -1.49 -0.42
C ILE A 182 13.88 -1.58 -0.59
N ASP A 183 14.61 -0.53 -0.25
CA ASP A 183 16.07 -0.49 -0.41
C ASP A 183 16.81 -1.49 0.48
N LEU A 184 16.14 -1.99 1.52
CA LEU A 184 16.70 -2.93 2.50
C LEU A 184 16.27 -4.38 2.25
N GLU A 185 15.51 -4.66 1.19
CA GLU A 185 14.99 -6.02 0.93
C GLU A 185 16.09 -7.08 0.94
N ALA A 186 17.19 -6.86 0.23
CA ALA A 186 18.31 -7.82 0.18
C ALA A 186 18.87 -8.12 1.59
N ARG A 187 19.01 -7.08 2.42
CA ARG A 187 19.48 -7.22 3.80
C ARG A 187 18.46 -7.97 4.67
N PHE A 188 17.17 -7.69 4.53
CA PHE A 188 16.14 -8.40 5.28
C PHE A 188 16.04 -9.88 4.88
N LYS A 189 16.26 -10.21 3.60
CA LYS A 189 16.37 -11.61 3.15
C LYS A 189 17.59 -12.29 3.76
N GLU A 190 18.75 -11.65 3.71
CA GLU A 190 20.01 -12.19 4.28
C GLU A 190 19.88 -12.44 5.79
N THR A 191 19.30 -11.49 6.51
CA THR A 191 19.13 -11.56 7.98
C THR A 191 17.89 -12.34 8.43
N ARG A 192 17.08 -12.84 7.49
CA ARG A 192 15.79 -13.51 7.75
C ARG A 192 14.87 -12.67 8.65
N ASP A 193 14.82 -11.37 8.40
CA ASP A 193 13.96 -10.44 9.12
C ASP A 193 12.53 -10.49 8.56
N ALA A 194 11.67 -11.25 9.23
CA ALA A 194 10.28 -11.42 8.85
C ALA A 194 9.48 -10.11 8.90
N ALA A 195 9.79 -9.21 9.84
CA ALA A 195 9.10 -7.92 9.96
C ALA A 195 9.58 -6.93 8.89
N GLY A 196 10.88 -6.90 8.62
CA GLY A 196 11.46 -6.13 7.52
C GLY A 196 10.88 -6.54 6.16
N LEU A 197 10.73 -7.84 5.90
CA LEU A 197 10.13 -8.35 4.65
C LEU A 197 8.63 -8.03 4.54
N LEU A 198 7.89 -7.99 5.65
CA LEU A 198 6.50 -7.51 5.64
C LEU A 198 6.43 -6.03 5.20
N GLN A 199 7.32 -5.18 5.72
CA GLN A 199 7.38 -3.77 5.33
C GLN A 199 7.76 -3.60 3.86
N VAL A 200 8.72 -4.39 3.36
CA VAL A 200 9.08 -4.42 1.93
C VAL A 200 7.86 -4.78 1.07
N ALA A 201 7.11 -5.81 1.46
CA ALA A 201 5.94 -6.24 0.72
C ALA A 201 4.88 -5.13 0.63
N ALA A 202 4.56 -4.51 1.76
CA ALA A 202 3.63 -3.37 1.80
C ALA A 202 4.15 -2.19 0.98
N ALA A 203 5.44 -1.87 1.07
CA ALA A 203 6.09 -0.83 0.29
C ALA A 203 5.99 -1.06 -1.23
N LYS A 204 6.18 -2.30 -1.69
CA LYS A 204 6.03 -2.65 -3.11
C LYS A 204 4.62 -2.42 -3.62
N GLU A 205 3.60 -2.61 -2.79
CA GLU A 205 2.22 -2.33 -3.19
C GLU A 205 1.84 -0.84 -3.06
N ILE A 206 2.15 -0.21 -1.92
CA ILE A 206 1.78 1.17 -1.59
C ILE A 206 2.56 2.20 -2.42
N PHE A 207 3.86 1.96 -2.62
CA PHE A 207 4.77 2.92 -3.25
C PHE A 207 5.14 2.52 -4.68
N MET A 208 5.49 1.25 -4.94
CA MET A 208 5.83 0.80 -6.30
C MET A 208 4.61 0.43 -7.15
N LEU A 209 3.41 0.35 -6.55
CA LEU A 209 2.18 -0.07 -7.22
C LEU A 209 2.31 -1.42 -7.94
N CYS A 210 3.01 -2.37 -7.29
CA CYS A 210 3.35 -3.66 -7.86
C CYS A 210 2.84 -4.83 -7.00
N PRO A 211 1.58 -5.27 -7.19
CA PRO A 211 0.96 -6.28 -6.33
C PRO A 211 1.60 -7.68 -6.45
N GLU A 212 2.13 -8.06 -7.61
CA GLU A 212 2.79 -9.37 -7.77
C GLU A 212 4.12 -9.44 -7.00
N SER A 213 4.95 -8.38 -7.07
CA SER A 213 6.18 -8.34 -6.28
C SER A 213 5.91 -8.16 -4.77
N ALA A 214 4.81 -7.48 -4.41
CA ALA A 214 4.34 -7.44 -3.03
C ALA A 214 3.95 -8.84 -2.53
N LEU A 215 3.20 -9.61 -3.32
CA LEU A 215 2.83 -10.99 -2.99
C LEU A 215 4.06 -11.85 -2.73
N GLU A 216 5.07 -11.82 -3.61
CA GLU A 216 6.32 -12.56 -3.42
C GLU A 216 6.98 -12.24 -2.06
N SER A 217 7.11 -10.95 -1.71
CA SER A 217 7.70 -10.55 -0.43
C SER A 217 6.83 -10.90 0.78
N TYR A 218 5.49 -10.86 0.66
CA TYR A 218 4.61 -11.34 1.72
C TYR A 218 4.77 -12.84 1.94
N GLU A 219 4.93 -13.63 0.88
CA GLU A 219 5.13 -15.08 0.99
C GLU A 219 6.48 -15.44 1.60
N GLU A 220 7.53 -14.70 1.25
CA GLU A 220 8.83 -14.83 1.89
C GLU A 220 8.77 -14.49 3.40
N SER A 221 8.09 -13.40 3.76
CA SER A 221 7.86 -13.05 5.17
C SER A 221 7.01 -14.09 5.90
N ALA A 222 5.96 -14.60 5.25
CA ALA A 222 5.11 -15.67 5.76
C ALA A 222 5.91 -16.97 6.00
N ALA A 223 6.85 -17.31 5.12
CA ALA A 223 7.74 -18.46 5.28
C ALA A 223 8.66 -18.34 6.51
N LEU A 224 8.81 -17.14 7.06
CA LEU A 224 9.50 -16.84 8.32
C LEU A 224 8.55 -16.72 9.52
N ASN A 225 7.33 -17.26 9.41
CA ASN A 225 6.29 -17.23 10.45
C ASN A 225 5.81 -15.81 10.79
N ASN A 226 5.67 -14.93 9.80
CA ASN A 226 4.94 -13.67 10.01
C ASN A 226 3.43 -13.88 9.72
N PRO A 227 2.55 -13.83 10.74
CA PRO A 227 1.12 -14.06 10.55
C PRO A 227 0.42 -12.96 9.74
N VAL A 228 0.85 -11.69 9.88
CA VAL A 228 0.30 -10.57 9.09
C VAL A 228 0.63 -10.77 7.61
N ALA A 229 1.87 -11.14 7.30
CA ALA A 229 2.29 -11.37 5.91
C ALA A 229 1.56 -12.57 5.30
N ALA A 230 1.39 -13.65 6.07
CA ALA A 230 0.60 -14.81 5.63
C ALA A 230 -0.86 -14.42 5.34
N TYR A 231 -1.48 -13.61 6.20
CA TYR A 231 -2.81 -13.06 5.95
C TYR A 231 -2.84 -12.22 4.67
N ASN A 232 -1.95 -11.24 4.51
CA ASN A 232 -1.92 -10.34 3.35
C ASN A 232 -1.72 -11.12 2.03
N ALA A 233 -0.76 -12.05 1.98
CA ALA A 233 -0.54 -12.92 0.82
C ALA A 233 -1.80 -13.73 0.47
N ALA A 234 -2.52 -14.22 1.47
CA ALA A 234 -3.76 -14.93 1.24
C ALA A 234 -4.85 -14.04 0.64
N ILE A 235 -4.99 -12.79 1.10
CA ILE A 235 -5.95 -11.84 0.53
C ILE A 235 -5.64 -11.60 -0.95
N ILE A 236 -4.39 -11.26 -1.29
CA ILE A 236 -3.99 -10.99 -2.68
C ILE A 236 -4.28 -12.21 -3.57
N ARG A 237 -3.94 -13.42 -3.13
CA ARG A 237 -4.25 -14.65 -3.88
C ARG A 237 -5.75 -14.86 -4.11
N LEU A 238 -6.58 -14.66 -3.09
CA LEU A 238 -8.03 -14.79 -3.21
C LEU A 238 -8.64 -13.79 -4.21
N GLU A 239 -8.07 -12.60 -4.32
CA GLU A 239 -8.50 -11.58 -5.28
C GLU A 239 -8.01 -11.85 -6.70
N ARG A 240 -6.78 -12.34 -6.84
CA ARG A 240 -6.16 -12.66 -8.14
C ARG A 240 -6.84 -13.84 -8.85
N LYS A 241 -7.37 -14.80 -8.08
CA LYS A 241 -8.20 -15.94 -8.57
C LYS A 241 -7.53 -16.79 -9.66
N GLN A 242 -6.20 -16.94 -9.64
CA GLN A 242 -5.51 -17.84 -10.56
C GLN A 242 -5.68 -19.31 -10.14
N PRO A 243 -5.47 -20.27 -11.06
CA PRO A 243 -5.46 -21.69 -10.70
C PRO A 243 -4.52 -21.97 -9.51
N GLY A 244 -5.06 -22.57 -8.45
CA GLY A 244 -4.32 -22.90 -7.23
C GLY A 244 -4.30 -21.81 -6.14
N ASP A 245 -4.73 -20.58 -6.43
CA ASP A 245 -4.66 -19.48 -5.47
C ASP A 245 -5.53 -19.71 -4.22
N VAL A 246 -6.74 -20.25 -4.39
CA VAL A 246 -7.63 -20.54 -3.27
C VAL A 246 -6.98 -21.53 -2.30
N ALA A 247 -6.37 -22.60 -2.82
CA ALA A 247 -5.71 -23.61 -1.99
C ALA A 247 -4.49 -23.03 -1.27
N ALA A 248 -3.68 -22.22 -1.95
CA ALA A 248 -2.53 -21.54 -1.36
C ALA A 248 -2.96 -20.52 -0.28
N ALA A 249 -3.98 -19.71 -0.56
CA ALA A 249 -4.54 -18.76 0.40
C ALA A 249 -5.07 -19.45 1.66
N MET A 250 -5.80 -20.56 1.51
CA MET A 250 -6.28 -21.35 2.66
C MET A 250 -5.12 -21.87 3.53
N LYS A 251 -4.01 -22.29 2.92
CA LYS A 251 -2.82 -22.73 3.66
C LYS A 251 -2.21 -21.57 4.46
N LEU A 252 -2.05 -20.41 3.84
CA LEU A 252 -1.52 -19.21 4.48
C LEU A 252 -2.41 -18.71 5.63
N LEU A 253 -3.73 -18.67 5.42
CA LEU A 253 -4.67 -18.31 6.49
C LEU A 253 -4.63 -19.31 7.64
N LYS A 254 -4.54 -20.62 7.37
CA LYS A 254 -4.39 -21.64 8.43
C LYS A 254 -3.10 -21.45 9.21
N GLN A 255 -2.00 -21.12 8.52
CA GLN A 255 -0.73 -20.82 9.16
C GLN A 255 -0.80 -19.57 10.06
N ALA A 256 -1.43 -18.49 9.60
CA ALA A 256 -1.63 -17.29 10.41
C ALA A 256 -2.54 -17.55 11.61
N ALA A 257 -3.66 -18.25 11.40
CA ALA A 257 -4.60 -18.63 12.45
C ALA A 257 -3.95 -19.51 13.53
N ALA A 258 -3.10 -20.47 13.14
CA ALA A 258 -2.35 -21.31 14.07
C ALA A 258 -1.39 -20.51 14.97
N GLN A 259 -1.05 -19.28 14.58
CA GLN A 259 -0.24 -18.34 15.37
C GLN A 259 -1.11 -17.32 16.13
N GLY A 260 -2.42 -17.52 16.20
CA GLY A 260 -3.36 -16.68 16.93
C GLY A 260 -3.93 -15.50 16.14
N ASP A 261 -3.72 -15.44 14.82
CA ASP A 261 -4.27 -14.37 13.97
C ASP A 261 -5.80 -14.48 13.84
N LYS A 262 -6.51 -13.62 14.58
CA LYS A 262 -7.98 -13.60 14.60
C LYS A 262 -8.62 -13.16 13.29
N LYS A 263 -7.95 -12.32 12.51
CA LYS A 263 -8.44 -11.91 11.18
C LYS A 263 -8.34 -13.07 10.20
N ALA A 264 -7.27 -13.87 10.27
CA ALA A 264 -7.13 -15.08 9.48
C ALA A 264 -8.15 -16.17 9.88
N GLU A 265 -8.37 -16.38 11.18
CA GLU A 265 -9.43 -17.27 11.69
C GLU A 265 -10.81 -16.87 11.12
N LYS A 266 -11.18 -15.59 11.24
CA LYS A 266 -12.45 -15.06 10.72
C LYS A 266 -12.55 -15.25 9.20
N LYS A 267 -11.48 -15.00 8.45
CA LYS A 267 -11.48 -15.18 6.98
C LYS A 267 -11.68 -16.65 6.60
N LEU A 268 -11.03 -17.59 7.28
CA LEU A 268 -11.24 -19.03 7.06
C LEU A 268 -12.70 -19.44 7.28
N THR A 269 -13.33 -18.98 8.36
CA THR A 269 -14.75 -19.26 8.64
C THR A 269 -15.63 -18.75 7.50
N SER A 270 -15.39 -17.53 7.01
CA SER A 270 -16.16 -16.95 5.90
C SER A 270 -16.04 -17.76 4.61
N LEU A 271 -14.84 -18.25 4.29
CA LEU A 271 -14.62 -19.10 3.11
C LEU A 271 -15.32 -20.45 3.23
N ALA A 272 -15.30 -21.07 4.42
CA ALA A 272 -16.00 -22.34 4.65
C ALA A 272 -17.52 -22.20 4.49
N SER A 273 -18.12 -21.08 4.95
CA SER A 273 -19.55 -20.82 4.77
C SER A 273 -19.96 -20.64 3.31
N ILE A 274 -19.07 -20.12 2.46
CA ILE A 274 -19.33 -19.96 1.02
C ILE A 274 -19.24 -21.30 0.30
N SER A 275 -18.29 -22.17 0.68
CA SER A 275 -18.13 -23.49 0.05
C SER A 275 -19.21 -24.50 0.44
N GLY A 276 -19.91 -24.30 1.56
CA GLY A 276 -21.03 -25.16 1.99
C GLY A 276 -22.42 -24.72 1.50
N ALA A 277 -22.50 -23.60 0.76
CA ALA A 277 -23.75 -23.06 0.22
C ALA A 277 -23.96 -23.37 -1.28
N ASN A 278 -23.05 -24.13 -1.89
CA ASN A 278 -23.13 -24.67 -3.25
C ASN A 278 -23.18 -26.21 -3.19
#